data_AF-A0A3B9JDN9-F1
#
_entry.id   AF-A0A3B9JDN9-F1
#
_cell.length_a   1.000
_cell.length_b   1.000
_cell.length_c   1.000
_cell.angle_alpha   90.00
_cell.angle_beta   90.00
_cell.angle_gamma   90.00
#
_symmetry.space_group_name_H-M   'P 1'
#
loop_
_entity.id
_entity.type
_entity.pdbx_description
1 polymer ?
#
loop_
_entity_poly.entity_id
_entity_poly.type
_entity_poly.pdbx_seq_one_letter_code
_entity_poly.pdbx_strand_id
1 'polypeptide(L)'
;MKPLVIHNIHTHIFTIHHVPARFLPFNLVAAFKIQFWNKAIRKILHWLSIFTNNDQFGRIVVMADAAEHEKQEEILVDMMGFYPSQTCFGLLAMDFDYMDAGEPEQDYLKQLQQLAAIKQKYAEQVIPFMAIDPRRPGLLDLAKKYIDLG
;
A
#
# COMPACT_ATOMS: atom_id res chain seq x y z
N MET A 1 -27.26 -3.13 22.39
CA MET A 1 -26.63 -3.86 21.27
C MET A 1 -25.13 -3.69 21.41
N LYS A 2 -24.33 -4.75 21.25
CA LYS A 2 -22.87 -4.58 21.19
C LYS A 2 -22.52 -3.80 19.91
N PRO A 3 -21.60 -2.83 19.96
CA PRO A 3 -21.14 -2.17 18.75
C PRO A 3 -20.51 -3.21 17.81
N LEU A 4 -20.80 -3.09 16.51
CA LEU A 4 -20.20 -3.94 15.48
C LEU A 4 -18.72 -3.56 15.35
N VAL A 5 -17.84 -4.47 15.76
CA VAL A 5 -16.39 -4.31 15.59
C VAL A 5 -16.00 -4.97 14.27
N ILE A 6 -15.49 -4.16 13.34
CA ILE A 6 -15.01 -4.64 12.03
C ILE A 6 -13.49 -4.76 12.10
N HIS A 7 -12.96 -5.86 11.58
CA HIS A 7 -11.53 -6.03 11.35
C HIS A 7 -11.31 -6.19 9.85
N ASN A 8 -10.73 -5.17 9.21
CA ASN A 8 -10.23 -5.31 7.85
C ASN A 8 -8.84 -5.93 7.93
N ILE A 9 -8.71 -7.22 7.62
CA ILE A 9 -7.49 -7.98 7.89
C ILE A 9 -6.37 -7.80 6.85
N HIS A 10 -6.66 -7.17 5.70
CA HIS A 10 -5.68 -7.07 4.63
C HIS A 10 -5.93 -5.84 3.77
N THR A 11 -5.06 -4.86 3.92
CA THR A 11 -5.06 -3.63 3.13
C THR A 11 -3.64 -3.22 2.82
N HIS A 12 -3.47 -2.57 1.68
CA HIS A 12 -2.21 -1.98 1.28
C HIS A 12 -2.31 -0.47 1.37
N ILE A 13 -1.31 0.15 1.97
CA ILE A 13 -1.19 1.61 2.03
C ILE A 13 0.14 2.10 1.46
N PHE A 14 0.82 1.28 0.65
CA PHE A 14 1.98 1.75 -0.09
C PHE A 14 1.55 2.78 -1.15
N THR A 15 2.39 3.78 -1.36
CA THR A 15 2.22 4.79 -2.42
C THR A 15 2.99 4.39 -3.68
N ILE A 16 2.75 5.10 -4.78
CA ILE A 16 3.48 4.90 -6.05
C ILE A 16 5.01 5.02 -5.92
N HIS A 17 5.52 5.69 -4.88
CA HIS A 17 6.96 5.82 -4.62
C HIS A 17 7.60 4.51 -4.15
N HIS A 18 6.82 3.61 -3.54
CA HIS A 18 7.29 2.30 -3.09
C HIS A 18 7.28 1.25 -4.21
N VAL A 19 6.69 1.59 -5.36
CA VAL A 19 6.47 0.64 -6.45
C VAL A 19 7.60 0.77 -7.48
N PRO A 20 8.24 -0.33 -7.89
CA PRO A 20 9.29 -0.33 -8.90
C PRO A 20 8.80 0.18 -10.25
N ALA A 21 9.68 0.88 -10.99
CA ALA A 21 9.31 1.50 -12.26
C ALA A 21 8.77 0.52 -13.32
N ARG A 22 9.26 -0.74 -13.33
CA ARG A 22 8.84 -1.77 -14.29
C ARG A 22 7.82 -2.75 -13.71
N PHE A 23 7.19 -2.42 -12.58
CA PHE A 23 6.15 -3.27 -11.98
C PHE A 23 4.90 -3.36 -12.87
N LEU A 24 4.58 -2.27 -13.57
CA LEU A 24 3.57 -2.25 -14.62
C LEU A 24 4.22 -2.25 -16.02
N PRO A 25 3.55 -2.82 -17.04
CA PRO A 25 4.03 -2.76 -18.40
C PRO A 25 4.15 -1.30 -18.88
N PHE A 26 4.99 -1.09 -19.90
CA PHE A 26 5.18 0.21 -20.55
C PHE A 26 5.61 1.36 -19.62
N ASN A 27 6.25 1.07 -18.48
CA ASN A 27 6.66 2.05 -17.47
C ASN A 27 5.51 2.94 -16.94
N LEU A 28 4.29 2.40 -16.89
CA LEU A 28 3.11 3.14 -16.43
C LEU A 28 3.24 3.68 -15.00
N VAL A 29 4.06 3.05 -14.15
CA VAL A 29 4.37 3.55 -12.80
C VAL A 29 4.96 4.96 -12.86
N ALA A 30 5.89 5.22 -13.79
CA ALA A 30 6.46 6.54 -13.96
C ALA A 30 5.43 7.56 -14.48
N ALA A 31 4.51 7.14 -15.35
CA ALA A 31 3.44 7.99 -15.84
C ALA A 31 2.44 8.39 -14.74
N PHE A 32 2.11 7.46 -13.83
CA PHE A 32 1.20 7.74 -12.72
C PHE A 32 1.74 8.73 -11.69
N LYS A 33 3.06 8.91 -11.60
CA LYS A 33 3.68 9.97 -10.78
C LYS A 33 3.36 11.38 -11.29
N ILE A 34 2.94 11.54 -12.54
CA ILE A 34 2.61 12.84 -13.11
C ILE A 34 1.17 13.21 -12.71
N GLN A 35 1.06 13.90 -11.56
CA GLN A 35 -0.17 14.18 -10.80
C GLN A 35 -1.31 14.90 -11.55
N PHE A 36 -1.04 15.46 -12.73
CA PHE A 36 -1.92 16.42 -13.39
C PHE A 36 -3.18 15.82 -14.06
N TRP A 37 -3.23 14.50 -14.32
CA TRP A 37 -4.36 13.88 -15.05
C TRP A 37 -5.19 12.87 -14.22
N ASN A 38 -4.89 12.72 -12.94
CA ASN A 38 -5.23 11.50 -12.18
C ASN A 38 -6.74 11.30 -11.96
N LYS A 39 -7.55 12.34 -11.77
CA LYS A 39 -8.99 12.16 -11.47
C LYS A 39 -9.84 11.71 -12.66
N ALA A 40 -9.59 12.24 -13.86
CA ALA A 40 -10.32 11.88 -15.06
C ALA A 40 -9.92 10.48 -15.56
N ILE A 41 -8.61 10.21 -15.60
CA ILE A 41 -8.07 8.90 -15.95
C ILE A 41 -8.61 7.84 -15.00
N ARG A 42 -8.62 8.10 -13.68
CA ARG A 42 -9.16 7.17 -12.69
C ARG A 42 -10.63 6.83 -12.95
N LYS A 43 -11.50 7.83 -13.18
CA LYS A 43 -12.93 7.56 -13.46
C LYS A 43 -13.10 6.67 -14.68
N ILE A 44 -12.28 6.89 -15.72
CA ILE A 44 -12.27 6.07 -16.92
C ILE A 44 -11.78 4.65 -16.58
N LEU A 45 -10.69 4.52 -15.82
CA LEU A 45 -10.14 3.22 -15.42
C LEU A 45 -11.13 2.40 -14.58
N HIS A 46 -11.78 2.99 -13.58
CA HIS A 46 -12.81 2.30 -12.78
C HIS A 46 -14.08 2.00 -13.59
N TRP A 47 -14.45 2.85 -14.54
CA TRP A 47 -15.56 2.54 -15.44
C TRP A 47 -15.21 1.34 -16.35
N LEU A 48 -13.99 1.33 -16.88
CA LEU A 48 -13.50 0.23 -17.71
C LEU A 48 -13.32 -1.07 -16.91
N SER A 49 -12.93 -1.02 -15.62
CA SER A 49 -12.70 -2.22 -14.80
C SER A 49 -13.96 -3.08 -14.65
N ILE A 50 -15.15 -2.47 -14.70
CA ILE A 50 -16.43 -3.19 -14.67
C ILE A 50 -16.57 -4.12 -15.90
N PHE A 51 -15.92 -3.77 -17.02
CA PHE A 51 -15.98 -4.52 -18.27
C PHE A 51 -14.82 -5.49 -18.47
N THR A 52 -13.86 -5.57 -17.53
CA THR A 52 -12.67 -6.42 -17.68
C THR A 52 -12.32 -7.12 -16.37
N ASN A 53 -12.10 -8.44 -16.43
CA ASN A 53 -11.60 -9.22 -15.29
C ASN A 53 -10.09 -9.58 -15.44
N ASN A 54 -9.32 -8.72 -16.12
CA ASN A 54 -7.90 -8.92 -16.38
C ASN A 54 -7.07 -8.49 -15.16
N ASP A 55 -6.28 -9.41 -14.60
CA ASP A 55 -5.40 -9.15 -13.45
C ASP A 55 -4.44 -7.97 -13.68
N GLN A 56 -3.88 -7.84 -14.89
CA GLN A 56 -2.98 -6.72 -15.21
C GLN A 56 -3.72 -5.38 -15.16
N PHE A 57 -4.99 -5.34 -15.58
CA PHE A 57 -5.80 -4.13 -15.53
C PHE A 57 -6.16 -3.77 -14.09
N GLY A 58 -6.47 -4.77 -13.26
CA GLY A 58 -6.67 -4.57 -11.82
C GLY A 58 -5.46 -3.93 -11.14
N ARG A 59 -4.25 -4.40 -11.45
CA ARG A 59 -3.01 -3.80 -10.95
C ARG A 59 -2.86 -2.34 -11.39
N ILE A 60 -3.20 -2.00 -12.63
CA ILE A 60 -3.16 -0.61 -13.13
C ILE A 60 -4.10 0.29 -12.33
N VAL A 61 -5.33 -0.16 -12.03
CA VAL A 61 -6.31 0.60 -11.23
C VAL A 61 -5.77 0.87 -9.83
N VAL A 62 -5.25 -0.17 -9.15
CA VAL A 62 -4.66 -0.02 -7.80
C VAL A 62 -3.50 0.96 -7.79
N MET A 63 -2.64 0.93 -8.81
CA MET A 63 -1.51 1.86 -8.91
C MET A 63 -1.95 3.29 -9.20
N ALA A 64 -3.02 3.47 -9.99
CA ALA A 64 -3.61 4.79 -10.21
C ALA A 64 -4.19 5.38 -8.93
N ASP A 65 -4.81 4.55 -8.08
CA ASP A 65 -5.29 4.96 -6.76
C ASP A 65 -4.13 5.28 -5.81
N ALA A 66 -3.09 4.45 -5.76
CA ALA A 66 -1.89 4.66 -4.93
C ALA A 66 -1.04 5.88 -5.33
N ALA A 67 -1.25 6.42 -6.53
CA ALA A 67 -0.60 7.63 -7.02
C ALA A 67 -1.34 8.94 -6.65
N GLU A 68 -2.51 8.88 -6.01
CA GLU A 68 -3.20 10.07 -5.50
C GLU A 68 -2.56 10.58 -4.19
N HIS A 69 -1.83 9.72 -3.49
CA HIS A 69 -1.31 10.00 -2.15
C HIS A 69 0.21 9.97 -2.11
N GLU A 70 0.79 10.96 -1.42
CA GLU A 70 2.24 11.07 -1.25
C GLU A 70 2.71 10.23 -0.06
N LYS A 71 1.82 10.02 0.93
CA LYS A 71 2.13 9.32 2.18
C LYS A 71 1.18 8.16 2.43
N GLN A 72 1.72 7.08 3.01
CA GLN A 72 0.92 5.92 3.42
C GLN A 72 -0.21 6.29 4.39
N GLU A 73 0.04 7.27 5.25
CA GLU A 73 -0.96 7.74 6.23
C GLU A 73 -2.19 8.37 5.57
N GLU A 74 -2.03 9.05 4.42
CA GLU A 74 -3.15 9.69 3.74
C GLU A 74 -4.10 8.63 3.18
N ILE A 75 -3.56 7.54 2.63
CA ILE A 75 -4.34 6.37 2.20
C ILE A 75 -5.10 5.76 3.38
N LEU A 76 -4.45 5.63 4.54
CA LEU A 76 -5.10 5.11 5.75
C LEU A 76 -6.26 6.00 6.21
N VAL A 77 -6.05 7.32 6.29
CA VAL A 77 -7.08 8.27 6.76
C VAL A 77 -8.28 8.29 5.81
N ASP A 78 -8.03 8.31 4.50
CA ASP A 78 -9.10 8.22 3.51
C ASP A 78 -9.86 6.90 3.64
N MET A 79 -9.14 5.78 3.80
CA MET A 79 -9.73 4.46 4.01
C MET A 79 -10.58 4.43 5.29
N MET A 80 -10.09 4.95 6.42
CA MET A 80 -10.82 5.03 7.68
C MET A 80 -12.16 5.76 7.54
N GLY A 81 -12.26 6.75 6.65
CA GLY A 81 -13.50 7.49 6.38
C GLY A 81 -14.65 6.62 5.84
N PHE A 82 -14.36 5.44 5.29
CA PHE A 82 -15.37 4.49 4.80
C PHE A 82 -15.82 3.46 5.83
N TYR A 83 -15.24 3.46 7.03
CA TYR A 83 -15.48 2.45 8.06
C TYR A 83 -15.97 3.07 9.38
N PRO A 84 -16.65 2.31 10.24
CA PRO A 84 -16.94 2.73 11.61
C PRO A 84 -15.66 3.04 12.39
N SER A 85 -15.72 3.99 13.33
CA SER A 85 -14.57 4.51 14.08
C SER A 85 -13.82 3.49 14.96
N GLN A 86 -14.41 2.31 15.21
CA GLN A 86 -13.81 1.23 16.00
C GLN A 86 -13.17 0.14 15.12
N THR A 87 -13.04 0.39 13.82
CA THR A 87 -12.49 -0.59 12.88
C THR A 87 -10.99 -0.74 13.07
N CYS A 88 -10.52 -1.98 13.08
CA CYS A 88 -9.10 -2.30 13.03
C CYS A 88 -8.67 -2.63 11.60
N PHE A 89 -7.46 -2.24 11.22
CA PHE A 89 -6.89 -2.36 9.88
C PHE A 89 -5.58 -3.14 9.93
N GLY A 90 -5.56 -4.26 9.23
CA GLY A 90 -4.38 -5.03 8.87
C GLY A 90 -3.67 -4.37 7.71
N LEU A 91 -2.54 -3.72 8.00
CA LEU A 91 -1.78 -2.94 7.02
C LEU A 91 -0.58 -3.75 6.55
N LEU A 92 -0.60 -4.20 5.30
CA LEU A 92 0.46 -5.00 4.71
C LEU A 92 1.51 -4.14 4.01
N ALA A 93 2.73 -4.15 4.54
CA ALA A 93 3.93 -3.67 3.86
C ALA A 93 4.47 -4.76 2.91
N MET A 94 4.68 -4.38 1.65
CA MET A 94 5.12 -5.27 0.57
C MET A 94 6.59 -5.01 0.21
N ASP A 95 7.44 -6.04 0.25
CA ASP A 95 8.85 -5.96 -0.15
C ASP A 95 8.98 -6.02 -1.68
N PHE A 96 8.97 -4.83 -2.29
CA PHE A 96 9.11 -4.68 -3.74
C PHE A 96 10.55 -4.78 -4.24
N ASP A 97 11.55 -4.63 -3.35
CA ASP A 97 12.97 -4.51 -3.70
C ASP A 97 13.50 -5.74 -4.46
N TYR A 98 12.88 -6.90 -4.26
CA TYR A 98 13.31 -8.18 -4.84
C TYR A 98 12.43 -8.67 -6.01
N MET A 99 11.50 -7.86 -6.53
CA MET A 99 10.56 -8.31 -7.57
C MET A 99 11.13 -8.30 -9.01
N ASP A 100 12.43 -8.07 -9.20
CA ASP A 100 13.09 -7.92 -10.52
C ASP A 100 12.46 -6.85 -11.44
N ALA A 101 11.67 -5.95 -10.86
CA ALA A 101 10.89 -4.92 -11.54
C ALA A 101 11.60 -3.53 -11.56
N GLY A 102 12.90 -3.51 -11.27
CA GLY A 102 13.69 -2.28 -11.09
C GLY A 102 13.65 -1.79 -9.64
N GLU A 103 14.24 -0.62 -9.40
CA GLU A 103 14.32 -0.04 -8.06
C GLU A 103 13.10 0.84 -7.76
N PRO A 104 12.48 0.72 -6.59
CA PRO A 104 11.51 1.70 -6.11
C PRO A 104 12.22 3.01 -5.71
N GLU A 105 11.48 4.11 -5.65
CA GLU A 105 12.01 5.39 -5.18
C GLU A 105 12.20 5.39 -3.66
N GLN A 106 11.29 4.72 -2.95
CA GLN A 106 11.37 4.46 -1.52
C GLN A 106 11.44 2.95 -1.32
N ASP A 107 12.55 2.49 -0.75
CA ASP A 107 12.80 1.08 -0.50
C ASP A 107 11.88 0.49 0.57
N TYR A 108 11.92 -0.83 0.71
CA TYR A 108 11.11 -1.52 1.70
C TYR A 108 11.38 -1.07 3.15
N LEU A 109 12.63 -0.72 3.48
CA LEU A 109 12.97 -0.24 4.82
C LEU A 109 12.29 1.08 5.13
N LYS A 110 12.22 2.00 4.16
CA LYS A 110 11.48 3.26 4.27
C LYS A 110 9.99 2.99 4.46
N GLN A 111 9.44 2.02 3.73
CA GLN A 111 8.06 1.60 3.86
C GLN A 111 7.73 1.13 5.30
N LEU A 112 8.59 0.27 5.87
CA LEU A 112 8.45 -0.22 7.24
C LEU A 112 8.60 0.87 8.30
N GLN A 113 9.53 1.82 8.11
CA GLN A 113 9.69 2.96 9.02
C GLN A 113 8.43 3.82 9.08
N GLN A 114 7.82 4.09 7.93
CA GLN A 114 6.57 4.85 7.85
C GLN A 114 5.42 4.08 8.50
N LEU A 115 5.31 2.77 8.23
CA LEU A 115 4.28 1.93 8.82
C LEU A 115 4.41 1.85 10.36
N ALA A 116 5.63 1.76 10.88
CA ALA A 116 5.88 1.78 12.33
C ALA A 116 5.43 3.11 12.96
N ALA A 117 5.69 4.25 12.30
CA ALA A 117 5.20 5.55 12.77
C ALA A 117 3.66 5.64 12.77
N ILE A 118 3.02 5.07 11.74
CA ILE A 118 1.55 4.98 11.66
C ILE A 118 1.01 4.11 12.80
N LYS A 119 1.61 2.95 13.05
CA LYS A 119 1.20 2.08 14.15
C LYS A 119 1.31 2.78 15.50
N GLN A 120 2.37 3.53 15.75
CA GLN A 120 2.50 4.31 17.00
C GLN A 120 1.39 5.36 17.15
N LYS A 121 0.99 6.01 16.05
CA LYS A 121 -0.08 7.03 16.06
C LYS A 121 -1.48 6.41 16.19
N TYR A 122 -1.71 5.24 15.63
CA TYR A 122 -3.02 4.55 15.57
C TYR A 122 -2.97 3.18 16.27
N ALA A 123 -2.39 3.13 17.47
CA ALA A 123 -2.03 1.90 18.17
C ALA A 123 -3.17 0.88 18.31
N GLU A 124 -4.40 1.33 18.60
CA GLU A 124 -5.55 0.43 18.80
C GLU A 124 -6.23 0.00 17.49
N GLN A 125 -5.99 0.73 16.39
CA GLN A 125 -6.69 0.52 15.11
C GLN A 125 -5.80 -0.12 14.05
N VAL A 126 -4.48 -0.14 14.23
CA VAL A 126 -3.55 -0.64 13.21
C VAL A 126 -2.89 -1.93 13.67
N ILE A 127 -2.86 -2.92 12.78
CA ILE A 127 -2.14 -4.18 12.95
C ILE A 127 -1.19 -4.29 11.74
N PRO A 128 0.12 -4.06 11.91
CA PRO A 128 1.05 -4.12 10.79
C PRO A 128 1.34 -5.57 10.39
N PHE A 129 1.46 -5.80 9.09
CA PHE A 129 1.91 -7.05 8.48
C PHE A 129 3.10 -6.78 7.58
N MET A 130 4.07 -7.69 7.59
CA MET A 130 5.28 -7.58 6.77
C MET A 130 5.34 -8.75 5.80
N ALA A 131 5.17 -8.49 4.51
CA ALA A 131 5.58 -9.41 3.46
C ALA A 131 7.04 -9.13 3.12
N ILE A 132 7.95 -9.89 3.74
CA ILE A 132 9.40 -9.76 3.55
C ILE A 132 9.85 -10.80 2.53
N ASP A 133 10.66 -10.40 1.55
CA ASP A 133 11.21 -11.36 0.58
C ASP A 133 12.24 -12.28 1.27
N PRO A 134 12.17 -13.61 1.08
CA PRO A 134 13.09 -14.56 1.72
C PRO A 134 14.55 -14.38 1.31
N ARG A 135 14.84 -13.69 0.20
CA ARG A 135 16.20 -13.40 -0.26
C ARG A 135 16.86 -12.26 0.53
N ARG A 136 16.12 -11.52 1.35
CA ARG A 136 16.65 -10.40 2.12
C ARG A 136 17.66 -10.88 3.18
N PRO A 137 18.88 -10.31 3.22
CA PRO A 137 19.84 -10.65 4.27
C PRO A 137 19.33 -10.14 5.63
N GLY A 138 19.45 -10.97 6.66
CA GLY A 138 19.02 -10.61 8.02
C GLY A 138 17.50 -10.48 8.18
N LEU A 139 16.69 -11.14 7.35
CA LEU A 139 15.22 -11.00 7.37
C LEU A 139 14.60 -11.24 8.76
N LEU A 140 15.14 -12.20 9.52
CA LEU A 140 14.61 -12.54 10.85
C LEU A 140 14.93 -11.44 11.86
N ASP A 141 16.12 -10.84 11.79
CA ASP A 141 16.49 -9.71 12.63
C ASP A 141 15.66 -8.47 12.29
N LEU A 142 15.41 -8.24 10.99
CA LEU A 142 14.52 -7.18 10.53
C LEU A 142 13.10 -7.38 11.03
N ALA A 143 12.55 -8.59 10.88
CA ALA A 143 11.22 -8.93 11.35
C ALA A 143 11.13 -8.73 12.87
N LYS A 144 12.10 -9.27 13.62
CA LYS A 144 12.17 -9.13 15.07
C LYS A 144 12.19 -7.66 15.49
N LYS A 145 13.03 -6.83 14.85
CA LYS A 145 13.12 -5.39 15.14
C LYS A 145 11.76 -4.69 15.06
N TYR A 146 10.98 -4.95 14.02
CA TYR A 146 9.68 -4.29 13.86
C TYR A 146 8.56 -4.93 14.67
N ILE A 147 8.63 -6.23 14.96
CA ILE A 147 7.72 -6.87 15.92
C ILE A 147 7.92 -6.28 17.33
N ASP A 148 9.17 -6.05 17.74
CA ASP A 148 9.49 -5.48 19.06
C ASP A 148 9.11 -3.99 19.17
N LEU A 149 8.99 -3.27 18.05
CA LEU A 149 8.53 -1.87 18.02
C LEU A 149 7.01 -1.74 18.22
N GLY A 150 6.29 -2.85 18.15
CA GLY A 150 4.84 -2.94 18.30
C GLY A 150 4.08 -2.52 17.05
#